data_AF-A0A1Y3PA60-F1
#
_entry.id   AF-A0A1Y3PA60-F1
#
_cell.length_a   1.000
_cell.length_b   1.000
_cell.length_c   1.000
_cell.angle_alpha   90.00
_cell.angle_beta   90.00
_cell.angle_gamma   90.00
#
_symmetry.space_group_name_H-M   'P 1'
#
loop_
_entity.id
_entity.type
_entity.pdbx_description
1 polymer ?
#
loop_
_entity_poly.entity_id
_entity_poly.type
_entity_poly.pdbx_seq_one_letter_code
_entity_poly.pdbx_strand_id
1 'polypeptide(L)'
;KQANADALGLPWKITHMAIGDANGADPVPSVTQTKLINEVRRAPLNTLKIDPANAAVIIAEQVIPADVGGFWIREIGLYDADGDFVAVANCAPSFKPLLVQGSGRTQIVRLNIIVTNAGNVELKIDPAVVLATRAYVDASILEVLPKNKTAGQFTRVKINERGIVQSGDNPETLAGNGIKDAYTKPEVDAMVAQASALPVGVLVAIPMNKLPPGFLEVDGGIYSAAAYPDLAAFFEGRFNQGNEGAGMFRMPESRAEFLRGWDNGRGVDSGRVIGSWQADEFKSHVHQIDAPANPSGVGQDKVARGNRTDSNGTPITSAAGGTETRPRNLAVMWCVKAWNAPINQGNIDISALAALAQQSTETKFGVAKLATQAQVNAGADDATIVTPKKMRWGFSAVLGGHGSNSYIVFPSWLGGLIIQWGTTGIVASVTNSSHTWPFAFTTSPVVLLSYVNTASDDAANANFLAQVRGVTATNMILRSLGPSPAQYSYLAIGR
;
A
#
# COMPACT_ATOMS: atom_id res chain seq x y z
N LYS A 1 -23.31 -28.13 56.99
CA LYS A 1 -22.68 -26.83 56.66
C LYS A 1 -22.43 -26.66 55.16
N GLN A 2 -21.80 -27.64 54.49
CA GLN A 2 -21.63 -27.65 53.04
C GLN A 2 -22.91 -27.30 52.25
N ALA A 3 -24.01 -28.05 52.44
CA ALA A 3 -25.26 -27.80 51.73
C ALA A 3 -25.86 -26.38 51.96
N ASN A 4 -25.59 -25.76 53.12
CA ASN A 4 -26.02 -24.39 53.40
C ASN A 4 -25.09 -23.36 52.74
N ALA A 5 -23.78 -23.62 52.70
CA ALA A 5 -22.82 -22.79 51.97
C ALA A 5 -23.10 -22.81 50.45
N ASP A 6 -23.47 -23.99 49.92
CA ASP A 6 -23.90 -24.18 48.54
C ASP A 6 -25.24 -23.45 48.26
N ALA A 7 -26.23 -23.57 49.15
CA ALA A 7 -27.54 -22.92 49.00
C ALA A 7 -27.50 -21.39 49.14
N LEU A 8 -26.57 -20.86 49.94
CA LEU A 8 -26.41 -19.41 50.18
C LEU A 8 -25.35 -18.74 49.31
N GLY A 9 -24.63 -19.49 48.46
CA GLY A 9 -23.57 -18.92 47.62
C GLY A 9 -22.33 -18.45 48.39
N LEU A 10 -22.16 -18.86 49.65
CA LEU A 10 -21.07 -18.41 50.51
C LEU A 10 -19.87 -19.38 50.44
N PRO A 11 -18.62 -18.87 50.41
CA PRO A 11 -17.44 -19.71 50.34
C PRO A 11 -17.23 -20.49 51.65
N TRP A 12 -17.15 -21.81 51.57
CA TRP A 12 -16.79 -22.69 52.68
C TRP A 12 -15.27 -22.77 52.80
N LYS A 13 -14.72 -22.25 53.89
CA LYS A 13 -13.28 -22.11 54.11
C LYS A 13 -12.74 -23.26 54.97
N ILE A 14 -12.16 -24.29 54.34
CA ILE A 14 -11.39 -25.31 55.06
C ILE A 14 -9.99 -24.76 55.33
N THR A 15 -9.59 -24.64 56.59
CA THR A 15 -8.39 -23.86 56.95
C THR A 15 -7.30 -24.70 57.62
N HIS A 16 -7.67 -25.72 58.39
CA HIS A 16 -6.73 -26.51 59.18
C HIS A 16 -6.89 -28.01 58.92
N MET A 17 -5.77 -28.72 59.00
CA MET A 17 -5.75 -30.18 59.07
C MET A 17 -5.16 -30.59 60.41
N ALA A 18 -5.85 -31.51 61.08
CA ALA A 18 -5.36 -32.14 62.28
C ALA A 18 -4.92 -33.58 62.00
N ILE A 19 -4.00 -34.03 62.83
CA ILE A 19 -3.38 -35.35 62.78
C ILE A 19 -3.49 -35.93 64.18
N GLY A 20 -3.87 -37.20 64.27
CA GLY A 20 -3.97 -37.95 65.51
C GLY A 20 -3.30 -39.31 65.46
N ASP A 21 -2.94 -39.80 66.63
CA ASP A 21 -2.37 -41.13 66.83
C ASP A 21 -3.41 -42.16 67.31
N ALA A 22 -4.67 -41.74 67.44
CA ALA A 22 -5.81 -42.54 67.89
C ALA A 22 -5.59 -43.30 69.22
N ASN A 23 -4.71 -42.81 70.11
CA ASN A 23 -4.30 -43.51 71.34
C ASN A 23 -3.79 -44.95 71.07
N GLY A 24 -3.20 -45.19 69.90
CA GLY A 24 -2.69 -46.50 69.49
C GLY A 24 -3.75 -47.48 68.93
N ALA A 25 -5.02 -47.08 68.84
CA ALA A 25 -6.06 -47.87 68.18
C ALA A 25 -6.02 -47.74 66.65
N ASP A 26 -6.76 -48.60 65.94
CA ASP A 26 -6.99 -48.49 64.50
C ASP A 26 -8.39 -47.88 64.25
N PRO A 27 -8.47 -46.54 64.06
CA PRO A 27 -9.75 -45.85 63.98
C PRO A 27 -10.50 -46.21 62.70
N VAL A 28 -11.81 -46.42 62.84
CA VAL A 28 -12.76 -46.49 61.71
C VAL A 28 -13.48 -45.16 61.61
N PRO A 29 -13.30 -44.38 60.53
CA PRO A 29 -13.97 -43.10 60.35
C PRO A 29 -15.50 -43.23 60.39
N SER A 30 -16.17 -42.34 61.11
CA SER A 30 -17.63 -42.24 61.19
C SER A 30 -18.10 -40.83 60.87
N VAL A 31 -19.21 -40.74 60.15
CA VAL A 31 -19.86 -39.48 59.77
C VAL A 31 -20.43 -38.70 60.96
N THR A 32 -20.53 -39.31 62.13
CA THR A 32 -20.99 -38.67 63.37
C THR A 32 -19.84 -38.17 64.25
N GLN A 33 -18.58 -38.34 63.84
CA GLN A 33 -17.44 -37.84 64.60
C GLN A 33 -17.41 -36.30 64.58
N THR A 34 -17.19 -35.70 65.74
CA THR A 34 -17.06 -34.25 65.90
C THR A 34 -15.64 -33.81 66.27
N LYS A 35 -14.74 -34.78 66.47
CA LYS A 35 -13.30 -34.61 66.74
C LYS A 35 -12.54 -35.92 66.49
N LEU A 36 -11.22 -35.82 66.39
CA LEU A 36 -10.31 -36.97 66.41
C LEU A 36 -10.31 -37.67 67.78
N ILE A 37 -9.95 -38.96 67.81
CA ILE A 37 -9.87 -39.75 69.05
C ILE A 37 -8.76 -39.22 69.95
N ASN A 38 -7.57 -38.94 69.38
CA ASN A 38 -6.48 -38.26 70.05
C ASN A 38 -5.69 -37.39 69.06
N GLU A 39 -5.91 -36.07 69.10
CA GLU A 39 -5.24 -35.11 68.24
C GLU A 39 -3.84 -34.77 68.78
N VAL A 40 -2.81 -34.96 67.96
CA VAL A 40 -1.40 -34.69 68.30
C VAL A 40 -0.84 -33.44 67.61
N ARG A 41 -1.48 -33.01 66.51
CA ARG A 41 -1.08 -31.80 65.77
C ARG A 41 -2.27 -31.22 65.03
N ARG A 42 -2.38 -29.89 65.04
CA ARG A 42 -3.21 -29.10 64.12
C ARG A 42 -2.38 -28.00 63.50
N ALA A 43 -2.46 -27.83 62.19
CA ALA A 43 -1.81 -26.73 61.51
C ALA A 43 -2.61 -26.27 60.28
N PRO A 44 -2.36 -25.05 59.78
CA PRO A 44 -2.96 -24.57 58.55
C PRO A 44 -2.64 -25.48 57.36
N LEU A 45 -3.56 -25.56 56.40
CA LEU A 45 -3.31 -26.22 55.12
C LEU A 45 -2.27 -25.46 54.30
N ASN A 46 -1.37 -26.20 53.63
CA ASN A 46 -0.42 -25.63 52.66
C ASN A 46 -1.07 -25.47 51.29
N THR A 47 -1.86 -26.47 50.88
CA THR A 47 -2.57 -26.49 49.60
C THR A 47 -3.98 -27.02 49.80
N LEU A 48 -4.97 -26.33 49.25
CA LEU A 48 -6.33 -26.82 49.05
C LEU A 48 -6.70 -26.59 47.58
N LYS A 49 -6.93 -27.67 46.82
CA LYS A 49 -7.22 -27.61 45.38
C LYS A 49 -8.25 -28.68 44.98
N ILE A 50 -8.90 -28.46 43.84
CA ILE A 50 -9.76 -29.47 43.19
C ILE A 50 -8.87 -30.42 42.37
N ASP A 51 -9.20 -31.71 42.35
CA ASP A 51 -8.50 -32.69 41.53
C ASP A 51 -8.73 -32.39 40.02
N PRO A 52 -7.68 -32.21 39.20
CA PRO A 52 -7.81 -31.98 37.77
C PRO A 52 -8.56 -33.10 37.02
N ALA A 53 -8.54 -34.33 37.53
CA ALA A 53 -9.21 -35.48 36.91
C ALA A 53 -10.66 -35.66 37.38
N ASN A 54 -11.05 -35.07 38.52
CA ASN A 54 -12.40 -35.19 39.06
C ASN A 54 -12.81 -33.96 39.87
N ALA A 55 -13.72 -33.15 39.30
CA ALA A 55 -14.22 -31.93 39.93
C ALA A 55 -14.99 -32.16 41.26
N ALA A 56 -15.39 -33.41 41.56
CA ALA A 56 -16.03 -33.78 42.82
C ALA A 56 -15.04 -34.11 43.94
N VAL A 57 -13.72 -34.07 43.69
CA VAL A 57 -12.69 -34.40 44.70
C VAL A 57 -11.91 -33.14 45.07
N ILE A 58 -11.84 -32.87 46.36
CA ILE A 58 -11.00 -31.82 46.94
C ILE A 58 -9.79 -32.48 47.58
N ILE A 59 -8.61 -31.98 47.26
CA ILE A 59 -7.32 -32.42 47.78
C ILE A 59 -6.82 -31.38 48.78
N ALA A 60 -6.77 -31.76 50.05
CA ALA A 60 -6.17 -30.98 51.13
C ALA A 60 -4.79 -31.55 51.47
N GLU A 61 -3.76 -30.70 51.47
CA GLU A 61 -2.38 -31.08 51.79
C GLU A 61 -1.83 -30.25 52.95
N GLN A 62 -1.20 -30.95 53.89
CA GLN A 62 -0.38 -30.34 54.93
C GLN A 62 1.03 -30.94 54.87
N VAL A 63 2.03 -30.07 54.91
CA VAL A 63 3.43 -30.45 55.05
C VAL A 63 3.79 -30.43 56.53
N ILE A 64 4.28 -31.56 57.03
CA ILE A 64 4.89 -31.65 58.36
C ILE A 64 6.40 -31.51 58.17
N PRO A 65 7.02 -30.39 58.61
CA PRO A 65 8.44 -30.20 58.44
C PRO A 65 9.26 -31.16 59.35
N ALA A 66 10.57 -31.20 59.16
CA ALA A 66 11.44 -32.16 59.83
C ALA A 66 11.61 -31.90 61.35
N ASP A 67 11.37 -30.67 61.79
CA ASP A 67 11.46 -30.20 63.18
C ASP A 67 10.21 -30.51 64.03
N VAL A 68 9.14 -31.03 63.40
CA VAL A 68 7.92 -31.49 64.09
C VAL A 68 7.70 -32.98 63.83
N GLY A 69 7.58 -33.77 64.90
CA GLY A 69 7.46 -35.23 64.85
C GLY A 69 7.51 -35.87 66.23
N GLY A 70 7.75 -37.18 66.27
CA GLY A 70 7.76 -38.00 67.49
C GLY A 70 6.41 -38.69 67.79
N PHE A 71 5.49 -38.72 66.83
CA PHE A 71 4.15 -39.30 66.97
C PHE A 71 3.79 -40.21 65.79
N TRP A 72 2.82 -41.10 66.03
CA TRP A 72 2.21 -41.91 64.99
C TRP A 72 1.07 -41.15 64.31
N ILE A 73 0.93 -41.34 63.00
CA ILE A 73 -0.17 -40.82 62.21
C ILE A 73 -1.11 -41.99 61.95
N ARG A 74 -2.34 -41.91 62.44
CA ARG A 74 -3.39 -42.92 62.28
C ARG A 74 -4.72 -42.34 61.84
N GLU A 75 -5.01 -41.11 62.25
CA GLU A 75 -6.21 -40.39 61.87
C GLU A 75 -5.87 -38.97 61.39
N ILE A 76 -6.65 -38.50 60.43
CA ILE A 76 -6.50 -37.19 59.79
C ILE A 76 -7.88 -36.53 59.80
N GLY A 77 -7.94 -35.29 60.26
CA GLY A 77 -9.16 -34.50 60.35
C GLY A 77 -9.03 -33.16 59.61
N LEU A 78 -10.12 -32.67 59.04
CA LEU A 78 -10.19 -31.31 58.48
C LEU A 78 -11.09 -30.42 59.34
N TYR A 79 -10.70 -29.16 59.47
CA TYR A 79 -11.47 -28.15 60.17
C TYR A 79 -11.67 -26.91 59.28
N ASP A 80 -12.85 -26.31 59.38
CA ASP A 80 -13.14 -25.03 58.71
C ASP A 80 -12.70 -23.81 59.54
N ALA A 81 -12.89 -22.62 58.98
CA ALA A 81 -12.53 -21.35 59.61
C ALA A 81 -13.32 -21.08 60.91
N ASP A 82 -14.51 -21.67 61.07
CA ASP A 82 -15.34 -21.55 62.27
C ASP A 82 -14.92 -22.56 63.36
N GLY A 83 -14.00 -23.48 63.02
CA GLY A 83 -13.46 -24.49 63.93
C GLY A 83 -14.27 -25.79 63.97
N ASP A 84 -15.23 -25.96 63.07
CA ASP A 84 -16.04 -27.18 63.00
C ASP A 84 -15.28 -28.32 62.32
N PHE A 85 -15.58 -29.55 62.72
CA PHE A 85 -14.98 -30.75 62.16
C PHE A 85 -15.68 -31.15 60.86
N VAL A 86 -14.91 -31.12 59.77
CA VAL A 86 -15.43 -31.18 58.40
C VAL A 86 -15.35 -32.59 57.81
N ALA A 87 -14.24 -33.28 58.03
CA ALA A 87 -13.98 -34.59 57.47
C ALA A 87 -12.99 -35.36 58.33
N VAL A 88 -13.07 -36.68 58.27
CA VAL A 88 -12.19 -37.61 58.97
C VAL A 88 -11.79 -38.74 58.03
N ALA A 89 -10.52 -39.11 58.10
CA ALA A 89 -9.98 -40.29 57.44
C ALA A 89 -9.01 -41.00 58.36
N ASN A 90 -8.85 -42.30 58.14
CA ASN A 90 -7.80 -43.09 58.73
C ASN A 90 -6.68 -43.34 57.71
N CYS A 91 -5.48 -43.60 58.21
CA CYS A 91 -4.37 -44.06 57.40
C CYS A 91 -3.67 -45.23 58.10
N ALA A 92 -2.98 -46.08 57.33
CA ALA A 92 -2.13 -47.11 57.92
C ALA A 92 -1.10 -46.47 58.87
N PRO A 93 -0.77 -47.11 60.00
CA PRO A 93 0.11 -46.52 61.01
C PRO A 93 1.45 -46.07 60.41
N SER A 94 1.70 -44.77 60.40
CA SER A 94 2.93 -44.18 59.86
C SER A 94 3.62 -43.35 60.92
N PHE A 95 4.87 -43.70 61.26
CA PHE A 95 5.64 -42.96 62.25
C PHE A 95 6.34 -41.76 61.61
N LYS A 96 6.10 -40.55 62.15
CA LYS A 96 6.77 -39.31 61.74
C LYS A 96 7.89 -39.00 62.75
N PRO A 97 9.17 -39.32 62.46
CA PRO A 97 10.28 -39.06 63.37
C PRO A 97 10.55 -37.55 63.54
N LEU A 98 11.06 -37.19 64.73
CA LEU A 98 11.57 -35.86 65.04
C LEU A 98 13.05 -35.76 64.69
N LEU A 99 13.54 -34.57 64.32
CA LEU A 99 14.95 -34.34 63.93
C LEU A 99 15.98 -34.88 64.93
N VAL A 100 15.69 -34.80 66.24
CA VAL A 100 16.56 -35.31 67.32
C VAL A 100 16.62 -36.84 67.43
N GLN A 101 15.75 -37.56 66.72
CA GLN A 101 15.71 -39.02 66.69
C GLN A 101 16.54 -39.63 65.53
N GLY A 102 17.42 -38.82 64.91
CA GLY A 102 18.37 -39.28 63.89
C GLY A 102 17.81 -39.43 62.46
N SER A 103 16.55 -39.05 62.22
CA SER A 103 15.91 -39.08 60.90
C SER A 103 14.86 -37.98 60.76
N GLY A 104 15.29 -36.73 60.51
CA GLY A 104 14.37 -35.63 60.24
C GLY A 104 13.79 -35.73 58.83
N ARG A 105 12.62 -36.37 58.69
CA ARG A 105 11.93 -36.49 57.39
C ARG A 105 10.83 -35.45 57.28
N THR A 106 10.80 -34.67 56.21
CA THR A 106 9.60 -33.88 55.84
C THR A 106 8.56 -34.83 55.24
N GLN A 107 7.33 -34.78 55.74
CA GLN A 107 6.25 -35.66 55.28
C GLN A 107 5.05 -34.83 54.83
N ILE A 108 4.53 -35.13 53.64
CA ILE A 108 3.32 -34.50 53.10
C ILE A 108 2.15 -35.44 53.42
N VAL A 109 1.17 -34.93 54.15
CA VAL A 109 -0.09 -35.62 54.41
C VAL A 109 -1.13 -35.06 53.45
N ARG A 110 -1.72 -35.95 52.65
CA ARG A 110 -2.75 -35.62 51.66
C ARG A 110 -4.04 -36.31 52.05
N LEU A 111 -5.14 -35.56 52.08
CA LEU A 111 -6.48 -36.06 52.28
C LEU A 111 -7.36 -35.69 51.09
N ASN A 112 -7.95 -36.71 50.46
CA ASN A 112 -8.88 -36.55 49.35
C ASN A 112 -10.30 -36.71 49.88
N ILE A 113 -11.14 -35.70 49.74
CA ILE A 113 -12.55 -35.75 50.14
C ILE A 113 -13.44 -35.63 48.91
N ILE A 114 -14.51 -36.42 48.88
CA ILE A 114 -15.53 -36.37 47.82
C ILE A 114 -16.64 -35.42 48.28
N VAL A 115 -17.00 -34.48 47.43
CA VAL A 115 -18.03 -33.47 47.67
C VAL A 115 -19.08 -33.51 46.56
N THR A 116 -20.33 -33.21 46.92
CA THR A 116 -21.43 -33.11 45.94
C THR A 116 -21.27 -31.91 45.01
N ASN A 117 -20.70 -30.81 45.53
CA ASN A 117 -20.32 -29.63 44.75
C ASN A 117 -19.07 -28.99 45.36
N ALA A 118 -18.07 -28.69 44.53
CA ALA A 118 -16.83 -28.00 44.92
C ALA A 118 -16.85 -26.49 44.58
N GLY A 119 -17.90 -26.01 43.92
CA GLY A 119 -18.00 -24.65 43.38
C GLY A 119 -17.95 -23.53 44.43
N ASN A 120 -18.27 -23.84 45.68
CA ASN A 120 -18.29 -22.87 46.78
C ASN A 120 -17.15 -23.09 47.78
N VAL A 121 -16.08 -23.83 47.44
CA VAL A 121 -14.92 -24.00 48.33
C VAL A 121 -13.83 -22.98 47.99
N GLU A 122 -13.35 -22.23 48.98
CA GLU A 122 -12.27 -21.27 48.81
C GLU A 122 -10.92 -21.99 48.76
N LEU A 123 -10.30 -22.02 47.58
CA LEU A 123 -8.99 -22.63 47.38
C LEU A 123 -7.90 -21.76 48.00
N LYS A 124 -7.09 -22.35 48.89
CA LYS A 124 -5.96 -21.68 49.54
C LYS A 124 -4.65 -22.31 49.08
N ILE A 125 -3.75 -21.47 48.58
CA ILE A 125 -2.34 -21.79 48.40
C ILE A 125 -1.59 -20.76 49.23
N ASP A 126 -0.87 -21.20 50.26
CA ASP A 126 -0.03 -20.33 51.07
C ASP A 126 1.37 -20.24 50.43
N PRO A 127 1.76 -19.11 49.81
CA PRO A 127 3.04 -18.98 49.11
C PRO A 127 4.24 -18.77 50.07
N ALA A 128 4.04 -18.75 51.39
CA ALA A 128 5.10 -18.45 52.35
C ALA A 128 6.02 -19.64 52.71
N VAL A 129 5.77 -20.87 52.21
CA VAL A 129 6.64 -22.04 52.44
C VAL A 129 7.26 -22.50 51.11
N VAL A 130 8.49 -22.04 50.90
CA VAL A 130 9.21 -21.94 49.62
C VAL A 130 9.89 -23.25 49.20
N LEU A 131 9.21 -24.08 48.39
CA LEU A 131 9.88 -25.02 47.48
C LEU A 131 9.13 -25.01 46.14
N ALA A 132 9.60 -24.20 45.20
CA ALA A 132 9.15 -24.28 43.81
C ALA A 132 9.64 -25.59 43.20
N THR A 133 8.73 -26.38 42.63
CA THR A 133 9.11 -27.60 41.93
C THR A 133 9.93 -27.24 40.68
N ARG A 134 10.85 -28.11 40.26
CA ARG A 134 11.61 -27.91 39.02
C ARG A 134 10.70 -27.69 37.81
N ALA A 135 9.58 -28.41 37.75
CA ALA A 135 8.57 -28.27 36.72
C ALA A 135 7.94 -26.86 36.69
N TYR A 136 7.70 -26.25 37.86
CA TYR A 136 7.20 -24.88 37.93
C TYR A 136 8.20 -23.87 37.35
N VAL A 137 9.49 -24.04 37.65
CA VAL A 137 10.56 -23.17 37.13
C VAL A 137 10.73 -23.35 35.62
N ASP A 138 10.78 -24.58 35.12
CA ASP A 138 10.94 -24.86 33.69
C ASP A 138 9.74 -24.32 32.89
N ALA A 139 8.52 -24.45 33.40
CA ALA A 139 7.31 -23.88 32.79
C ALA A 139 7.35 -22.35 32.76
N SER A 140 7.72 -21.72 33.87
CA SER A 140 7.83 -20.25 33.97
C SER A 140 8.90 -19.69 33.03
N ILE A 141 10.03 -20.40 32.87
CA ILE A 141 11.08 -20.00 31.92
C ILE A 141 10.59 -20.14 30.48
N LEU A 142 9.89 -21.23 30.14
CA LEU A 142 9.39 -21.43 28.77
C LEU A 142 8.33 -20.38 28.39
N GLU A 143 7.50 -19.98 29.34
CA GLU A 143 6.50 -18.91 29.17
C GLU A 143 7.17 -17.55 28.89
N VAL A 144 8.22 -17.23 29.66
CA VAL A 144 8.89 -15.92 29.62
C VAL A 144 9.96 -15.84 28.52
N LEU A 145 10.61 -16.96 28.22
CA LEU A 145 11.68 -17.14 27.23
C LEU A 145 11.39 -18.35 26.33
N PRO A 146 10.44 -18.22 25.39
CA PRO A 146 10.12 -19.30 24.48
C PRO A 146 11.31 -19.61 23.54
N LYS A 147 11.48 -20.90 23.19
CA LYS A 147 12.58 -21.40 22.34
C LYS A 147 12.46 -20.99 20.86
N ASN A 148 11.47 -20.19 20.49
CA ASN A 148 11.14 -19.84 19.11
C ASN A 148 11.91 -18.61 18.57
N LYS A 149 12.93 -18.13 19.29
CA LYS A 149 13.75 -17.00 18.86
C LYS A 149 14.91 -17.47 17.99
N THR A 150 15.05 -16.89 16.81
CA THR A 150 16.17 -17.14 15.91
C THR A 150 17.45 -16.54 16.50
N ALA A 151 18.50 -17.35 16.62
CA ALA A 151 19.82 -16.87 17.03
C ALA A 151 20.46 -16.05 15.90
N GLY A 152 21.06 -14.91 16.23
CA GLY A 152 21.70 -14.03 15.26
C GLY A 152 22.20 -12.72 15.86
N GLN A 153 22.92 -11.95 15.05
CA GLN A 153 23.31 -10.58 15.37
C GLN A 153 22.25 -9.63 14.81
N PHE A 154 21.78 -8.70 15.65
CA PHE A 154 20.77 -7.71 15.30
C PHE A 154 21.28 -6.32 15.65
N THR A 155 21.10 -5.34 14.76
CA THR A 155 21.47 -3.94 15.02
C THR A 155 20.45 -3.24 15.92
N ARG A 156 19.23 -3.78 16.02
CA ARG A 156 18.22 -3.38 17.01
C ARG A 156 17.40 -4.54 17.50
N VAL A 157 16.84 -4.37 18.69
CA VAL A 157 15.92 -5.33 19.31
C VAL A 157 14.68 -4.64 19.86
N LYS A 158 13.53 -5.29 19.74
CA LYS A 158 12.32 -4.91 20.48
C LYS A 158 12.30 -5.69 21.78
N ILE A 159 12.07 -5.00 22.88
CA ILE A 159 11.98 -5.60 24.23
C ILE A 159 10.58 -5.42 24.79
N ASN A 160 10.17 -6.34 25.66
CA ASN A 160 8.95 -6.16 26.46
C ASN A 160 9.22 -5.32 27.72
N GLU A 161 8.18 -5.06 28.52
CA GLU A 161 8.26 -4.30 29.79
C GLU A 161 9.25 -4.88 30.81
N ARG A 162 9.62 -6.16 30.67
CA ARG A 162 10.58 -6.85 31.53
C ARG A 162 12.00 -6.90 30.95
N GLY A 163 12.26 -6.19 29.85
CA GLY A 163 13.56 -6.14 29.19
C GLY A 163 13.91 -7.36 28.33
N ILE A 164 12.94 -8.23 28.04
CA ILE A 164 13.16 -9.45 27.26
C ILE A 164 13.02 -9.14 25.78
N VAL A 165 14.05 -9.48 25.00
CA VAL A 165 14.07 -9.36 23.54
C VAL A 165 12.93 -10.19 22.92
N GLN A 166 12.01 -9.56 22.22
CA GLN A 166 10.91 -10.23 21.50
C GLN A 166 11.27 -10.48 20.03
N SER A 167 11.98 -9.55 19.40
CA SER A 167 12.44 -9.64 18.01
C SER A 167 13.66 -8.74 17.77
N GLY A 168 14.36 -8.91 16.66
CA GLY A 168 15.43 -8.03 16.22
C GLY A 168 15.41 -7.78 14.72
N ASP A 169 15.90 -6.62 14.29
CA ASP A 169 15.90 -6.19 12.90
C ASP A 169 17.31 -5.70 12.50
N ASN A 170 17.63 -5.78 11.20
CA ASN A 170 18.87 -5.31 10.57
C ASN A 170 18.57 -4.39 9.36
N PRO A 171 18.08 -3.15 9.58
CA PRO A 171 17.79 -2.23 8.49
C PRO A 171 19.06 -1.79 7.73
N GLU A 172 18.97 -1.77 6.40
CA GLU A 172 20.04 -1.33 5.50
C GLU A 172 20.02 0.18 5.19
N THR A 173 19.04 0.91 5.72
CA THR A 173 18.89 2.35 5.46
C THR A 173 19.07 3.18 6.72
N LEU A 174 19.50 4.44 6.59
CA LEU A 174 19.64 5.39 7.71
C LEU A 174 18.29 5.64 8.40
N ALA A 175 17.23 5.87 7.61
CA ALA A 175 15.86 5.96 8.10
C ALA A 175 15.43 4.66 8.80
N GLY A 176 15.79 3.53 8.19
CA GLY A 176 15.64 2.22 8.76
C GLY A 176 16.29 2.14 10.13
N ASN A 177 17.49 2.71 10.33
CA ASN A 177 18.22 2.80 11.61
C ASN A 177 17.71 3.89 12.57
N GLY A 178 16.73 4.72 12.16
CA GLY A 178 16.16 5.79 12.99
C GLY A 178 17.06 7.02 13.12
N ILE A 179 18.08 7.13 12.26
CA ILE A 179 19.01 8.27 12.20
C ILE A 179 18.27 9.42 11.50
N LYS A 180 18.11 10.56 12.18
CA LYS A 180 17.32 11.72 11.73
C LYS A 180 18.16 12.94 11.37
N ASP A 181 19.43 12.92 11.71
CA ASP A 181 20.41 13.99 11.58
C ASP A 181 21.42 13.75 10.43
N ALA A 182 21.07 12.87 9.49
CA ALA A 182 21.87 12.57 8.32
C ALA A 182 21.15 13.01 7.03
N TYR A 183 21.89 13.59 6.09
CA TYR A 183 21.39 13.90 4.76
C TYR A 183 21.14 12.62 3.97
N THR A 184 20.02 12.58 3.25
CA THR A 184 19.71 11.51 2.32
C THR A 184 20.53 11.64 1.04
N LYS A 185 20.76 10.51 0.35
CA LYS A 185 21.47 10.51 -0.93
C LYS A 185 20.87 11.50 -1.95
N PRO A 186 19.54 11.59 -2.13
CA PRO A 186 18.93 12.60 -3.01
C PRO A 186 19.20 14.05 -2.59
N GLU A 187 19.22 14.35 -1.28
CA GLU A 187 19.53 15.70 -0.79
C GLU A 187 20.98 16.08 -1.10
N VAL A 188 21.92 15.15 -0.89
CA VAL A 188 23.33 15.37 -1.25
C VAL A 188 23.49 15.54 -2.76
N ASP A 189 22.86 14.70 -3.57
CA ASP A 189 22.92 14.80 -5.03
C ASP A 189 22.32 16.14 -5.52
N ALA A 190 21.24 16.62 -4.90
CA ALA A 190 20.64 17.92 -5.18
C ALA A 190 21.56 19.09 -4.79
N MET A 191 22.21 19.02 -3.62
CA MET A 191 23.16 20.03 -3.18
C MET A 191 24.41 20.09 -4.08
N VAL A 192 24.92 18.94 -4.51
CA VAL A 192 26.06 18.86 -5.45
C VAL A 192 25.67 19.41 -6.83
N ALA A 193 24.45 19.11 -7.31
CA ALA A 193 23.94 19.66 -8.57
C ALA A 193 23.78 21.20 -8.52
N GLN A 194 23.40 21.76 -7.35
CA GLN A 194 23.32 23.20 -7.15
C GLN A 194 24.72 23.85 -7.04
N ALA A 195 25.69 23.20 -6.40
CA ALA A 195 27.03 23.74 -6.20
C ALA A 195 27.88 23.83 -7.48
N SER A 196 27.57 23.03 -8.51
CA SER A 196 28.29 23.04 -9.79
C SER A 196 27.67 23.97 -10.86
N ALA A 197 26.58 24.69 -10.55
CA ALA A 197 25.91 25.57 -11.51
C ALA A 197 26.36 27.03 -11.38
N LEU A 198 26.55 27.72 -12.50
CA LEU A 198 26.62 29.19 -12.51
C LEU A 198 25.33 29.75 -11.88
N PRO A 199 25.40 30.74 -10.98
CA PRO A 199 24.22 31.39 -10.41
C PRO A 199 23.33 32.04 -11.48
N VAL A 200 22.02 32.10 -11.22
CA VAL A 200 21.07 32.87 -12.04
C VAL A 200 21.51 34.34 -12.10
N GLY A 201 21.46 34.95 -13.28
CA GLY A 201 21.90 36.31 -13.54
C GLY A 201 23.33 36.44 -14.09
N VAL A 202 24.14 35.38 -14.06
CA VAL A 202 25.49 35.40 -14.64
C VAL A 202 25.44 35.46 -16.18
N LEU A 203 26.18 36.40 -16.77
CA LEU A 203 26.38 36.48 -18.22
C LEU A 203 27.57 35.63 -18.68
N VAL A 204 27.41 34.95 -19.80
CA VAL A 204 28.45 34.14 -20.47
C VAL A 204 28.45 34.42 -21.97
N ALA A 205 29.63 34.49 -22.57
CA ALA A 205 29.83 34.58 -24.01
C ALA A 205 29.86 33.19 -24.64
N ILE A 206 29.01 32.96 -25.66
CA ILE A 206 28.94 31.67 -26.37
C ILE A 206 29.29 31.88 -27.85
N PRO A 207 30.37 31.28 -28.38
CA PRO A 207 30.79 31.43 -29.77
C PRO A 207 29.99 30.51 -30.73
N MET A 208 28.70 30.27 -30.45
CA MET A 208 27.83 29.40 -31.24
C MET A 208 26.40 29.95 -31.23
N ASN A 209 25.68 29.76 -32.34
CA ASN A 209 24.25 30.07 -32.44
C ASN A 209 23.39 28.92 -31.87
N LYS A 210 23.62 28.57 -30.60
CA LYS A 210 22.87 27.53 -29.89
C LYS A 210 22.84 27.84 -28.40
N LEU A 211 21.65 28.03 -27.86
CA LEU A 211 21.45 28.27 -26.43
C LEU A 211 21.69 26.98 -25.62
N PRO A 212 22.58 26.98 -24.62
CA PRO A 212 22.68 25.89 -23.67
C PRO A 212 21.44 25.82 -22.78
N PRO A 213 21.07 24.62 -22.29
CA PRO A 213 20.01 24.48 -21.30
C PRO A 213 20.26 25.34 -20.05
N GLY A 214 19.24 26.04 -19.57
CA GLY A 214 19.37 26.94 -18.43
C GLY A 214 19.71 28.39 -18.77
N PHE A 215 19.91 28.72 -20.05
CA PHE A 215 20.30 30.05 -20.49
C PHE A 215 19.28 30.64 -21.46
N LEU A 216 19.19 31.98 -21.43
CA LEU A 216 18.48 32.80 -22.41
C LEU A 216 19.46 33.75 -23.09
N GLU A 217 19.19 34.11 -24.33
CA GLU A 217 19.91 35.18 -25.00
C GLU A 217 19.56 36.53 -24.38
N VAL A 218 20.52 37.44 -24.33
CA VAL A 218 20.34 38.82 -23.84
C VAL A 218 19.97 39.72 -25.04
N ASP A 219 18.73 39.56 -25.51
CA ASP A 219 18.23 40.02 -26.81
C ASP A 219 17.17 41.15 -26.74
N GLY A 220 17.02 41.79 -25.59
CA GLY A 220 15.97 42.80 -25.38
C GLY A 220 14.54 42.24 -25.27
N GLY A 221 14.38 40.91 -25.33
CA GLY A 221 13.09 40.22 -25.30
C GLY A 221 12.31 40.40 -24.00
N ILE A 222 11.01 40.13 -24.07
CA ILE A 222 10.08 40.22 -22.93
C ILE A 222 9.71 38.80 -22.51
N TYR A 223 9.88 38.49 -21.23
CA TYR A 223 9.71 37.14 -20.67
C TYR A 223 8.76 37.15 -19.47
N SER A 224 8.12 36.01 -19.23
CA SER A 224 7.20 35.83 -18.09
C SER A 224 7.97 35.69 -16.78
N ALA A 225 7.65 36.55 -15.81
CA ALA A 225 8.20 36.45 -14.45
C ALA A 225 7.76 35.17 -13.75
N ALA A 226 6.60 34.60 -14.12
CA ALA A 226 6.15 33.30 -13.61
C ALA A 226 6.97 32.13 -14.19
N ALA A 227 7.45 32.25 -15.43
CA ALA A 227 8.30 31.24 -16.05
C ALA A 227 9.76 31.30 -15.56
N TYR A 228 10.26 32.49 -15.23
CA TYR A 228 11.63 32.73 -14.79
C TYR A 228 11.69 33.58 -13.51
N PRO A 229 11.16 33.08 -12.37
CA PRO A 229 10.99 33.86 -11.14
C PRO A 229 12.31 34.34 -10.56
N ASP A 230 13.34 33.48 -10.52
CA ASP A 230 14.65 33.83 -9.97
C ASP A 230 15.34 34.92 -10.78
N LEU A 231 15.22 34.87 -12.11
CA LEU A 231 15.81 35.84 -13.01
C LEU A 231 15.07 37.17 -12.98
N ALA A 232 13.73 37.14 -12.93
CA ALA A 232 12.91 38.33 -12.77
C ALA A 232 13.23 39.04 -11.45
N ALA A 233 13.38 38.27 -10.36
CA ALA A 233 13.80 38.78 -9.06
C ALA A 233 15.20 39.37 -9.12
N PHE A 234 16.14 38.73 -9.82
CA PHE A 234 17.51 39.24 -9.99
C PHE A 234 17.57 40.58 -10.75
N PHE A 235 16.74 40.75 -11.79
CA PHE A 235 16.72 42.00 -12.57
C PHE A 235 15.92 43.13 -11.93
N GLU A 236 14.99 42.84 -11.02
CA GLU A 236 14.18 43.86 -10.32
C GLU A 236 13.48 44.85 -11.26
N GLY A 237 13.17 44.42 -12.50
CA GLY A 237 12.58 45.28 -13.53
C GLY A 237 13.48 46.39 -14.07
N ARG A 238 14.80 46.38 -13.81
CA ARG A 238 15.74 47.46 -14.21
C ARG A 238 15.78 47.77 -15.71
N PHE A 239 15.46 46.79 -16.55
CA PHE A 239 15.46 46.94 -18.01
C PHE A 239 14.06 47.21 -18.57
N ASN A 240 13.02 47.25 -17.73
CA ASN A 240 11.66 47.48 -18.19
C ASN A 240 11.51 48.91 -18.71
N GLN A 241 10.75 49.05 -19.80
CA GLN A 241 10.42 50.31 -20.44
C GLN A 241 8.98 50.74 -20.14
N GLY A 242 8.21 49.91 -19.41
CA GLY A 242 6.82 50.18 -19.02
C GLY A 242 5.79 49.63 -20.02
N ASN A 243 6.22 48.85 -21.00
CA ASN A 243 5.39 48.26 -22.05
C ASN A 243 5.35 46.72 -22.00
N GLU A 244 5.93 46.10 -20.97
CA GLU A 244 6.12 44.65 -20.90
C GLU A 244 4.82 43.86 -20.71
N GLY A 245 3.72 44.49 -20.30
CA GLY A 245 2.51 43.80 -19.87
C GLY A 245 2.64 43.28 -18.43
N ALA A 246 1.51 43.08 -17.75
CA ALA A 246 1.52 42.67 -16.34
C ALA A 246 2.14 41.26 -16.16
N GLY A 247 3.05 41.12 -15.20
CA GLY A 247 3.72 39.84 -14.90
C GLY A 247 4.88 39.48 -15.85
N MET A 248 5.31 40.42 -16.68
CA MET A 248 6.44 40.26 -17.60
C MET A 248 7.63 41.15 -17.20
N PHE A 249 8.82 40.80 -17.65
CA PHE A 249 10.04 41.57 -17.48
C PHE A 249 10.89 41.55 -18.77
N ARG A 250 11.70 42.59 -18.96
CA ARG A 250 12.54 42.77 -20.15
C ARG A 250 13.99 42.35 -19.90
N MET A 251 14.62 41.73 -20.90
CA MET A 251 16.05 41.49 -20.97
C MET A 251 16.82 42.76 -21.37
N PRO A 252 18.08 42.94 -20.95
CA PRO A 252 18.98 43.87 -21.63
C PRO A 252 19.11 43.51 -23.13
N GLU A 253 19.38 44.51 -23.96
CA GLU A 253 19.74 44.33 -25.37
C GLU A 253 21.27 44.38 -25.49
N SER A 254 21.88 43.28 -25.91
CA SER A 254 23.34 43.16 -26.02
C SER A 254 23.82 42.76 -27.42
N ARG A 255 22.90 42.58 -28.38
CA ARG A 255 23.27 42.18 -29.74
C ARG A 255 24.02 43.32 -30.41
N ALA A 256 25.18 42.97 -30.99
CA ALA A 256 26.12 43.91 -31.60
C ALA A 256 26.72 44.95 -30.63
N GLU A 257 26.65 44.73 -29.32
CA GLU A 257 27.22 45.63 -28.31
C GLU A 257 28.55 45.11 -27.72
N PHE A 258 29.45 46.04 -27.41
CA PHE A 258 30.65 45.75 -26.62
C PHE A 258 30.37 46.01 -25.14
N LEU A 259 30.49 44.96 -24.32
CA LEU A 259 30.39 45.11 -22.86
C LEU A 259 31.69 45.68 -22.29
N ARG A 260 31.57 46.65 -21.39
CA ARG A 260 32.70 47.25 -20.67
C ARG A 260 32.43 47.31 -19.17
N GLY A 261 33.51 47.42 -18.38
CA GLY A 261 33.41 47.58 -16.94
C GLY A 261 32.67 48.86 -16.55
N TRP A 262 31.79 48.74 -15.54
CA TRP A 262 31.19 49.90 -14.87
C TRP A 262 32.24 50.60 -14.00
N ASP A 263 32.26 51.94 -14.01
CA ASP A 263 33.26 52.71 -13.28
C ASP A 263 33.20 52.48 -11.77
N ASN A 264 31.99 52.32 -11.22
CA ASN A 264 31.72 52.04 -9.81
C ASN A 264 32.56 52.89 -8.83
N GLY A 265 32.74 54.18 -9.15
CA GLY A 265 33.46 55.14 -8.31
C GLY A 265 34.98 55.20 -8.53
N ARG A 266 35.53 54.54 -9.56
CA ARG A 266 36.95 54.64 -9.92
C ARG A 266 37.32 56.02 -10.49
N GLY A 267 36.38 56.75 -11.05
CA GLY A 267 36.57 58.12 -11.55
C GLY A 267 37.05 58.22 -13.00
N VAL A 268 37.13 57.12 -13.74
CA VAL A 268 37.53 57.11 -15.17
C VAL A 268 36.34 57.41 -16.08
N ASP A 269 35.16 56.93 -15.71
CA ASP A 269 33.92 57.12 -16.47
C ASP A 269 32.80 57.55 -15.50
N SER A 270 33.05 58.69 -14.86
CA SER A 270 32.20 59.23 -13.80
C SER A 270 30.83 59.61 -14.35
N GLY A 271 29.77 59.21 -13.65
CA GLY A 271 28.39 59.55 -14.01
C GLY A 271 27.69 58.51 -14.88
N ARG A 272 28.40 57.52 -15.44
CA ARG A 272 27.74 56.41 -16.14
C ARG A 272 27.16 55.40 -15.15
N VAL A 273 25.92 54.98 -15.39
CA VAL A 273 25.21 53.99 -14.57
C VAL A 273 25.36 52.58 -15.14
N ILE A 274 25.24 51.55 -14.29
CA ILE A 274 25.31 50.15 -14.74
C ILE A 274 24.16 49.84 -15.72
N GLY A 275 24.47 49.15 -16.81
CA GLY A 275 23.47 48.76 -17.82
C GLY A 275 23.05 49.87 -18.80
N SER A 276 23.60 51.08 -18.71
CA SER A 276 23.32 52.15 -19.70
C SER A 276 24.02 51.89 -21.03
N TRP A 277 23.32 52.17 -22.13
CA TRP A 277 23.87 52.19 -23.48
C TRP A 277 24.73 53.45 -23.73
N GLN A 278 25.73 53.34 -24.60
CA GLN A 278 26.56 54.46 -25.06
C GLN A 278 26.86 54.29 -26.54
N ALA A 279 26.80 55.39 -27.30
CA ALA A 279 27.21 55.42 -28.71
C ALA A 279 28.73 55.21 -28.87
N ASP A 280 29.16 54.89 -30.08
CA ASP A 280 30.57 54.91 -30.43
C ASP A 280 31.14 56.34 -30.37
N GLU A 281 32.41 56.45 -29.99
CA GLU A 281 33.11 57.73 -29.95
C GLU A 281 34.59 57.51 -30.32
N PHE A 282 35.14 58.41 -31.14
CA PHE A 282 36.58 58.52 -31.35
C PHE A 282 37.13 59.67 -30.52
N LYS A 283 38.33 59.51 -29.97
CA LYS A 283 38.97 60.59 -29.19
C LYS A 283 39.20 61.81 -30.09
N SER A 284 38.79 62.98 -29.62
CA SER A 284 39.05 64.26 -30.28
C SER A 284 40.53 64.40 -30.65
N HIS A 285 40.80 64.70 -31.93
CA HIS A 285 42.13 64.92 -32.48
C HIS A 285 42.07 65.84 -33.70
N VAL A 286 43.22 66.41 -34.08
CA VAL A 286 43.35 67.30 -35.25
C VAL A 286 44.50 66.83 -36.14
N HIS A 287 44.37 67.07 -37.45
CA HIS A 287 45.46 66.89 -38.42
C HIS A 287 45.91 68.26 -38.91
N GLN A 288 47.14 68.66 -38.59
CA GLN A 288 47.74 69.89 -39.12
C GLN A 288 48.50 69.57 -40.40
N ILE A 289 48.19 70.30 -41.47
CA ILE A 289 48.98 70.26 -42.71
C ILE A 289 49.93 71.46 -42.68
N ASP A 290 51.22 71.21 -42.48
CA ASP A 290 52.26 72.24 -42.61
C ASP A 290 52.50 72.52 -44.10
N ALA A 291 51.70 73.43 -44.66
CA ALA A 291 52.00 73.99 -45.97
C ALA A 291 53.02 75.14 -45.81
N PRO A 292 54.14 75.15 -46.56
CA PRO A 292 55.04 76.30 -46.54
C PRO A 292 54.28 77.55 -46.98
N ALA A 293 54.46 78.64 -46.24
CA ALA A 293 53.91 79.95 -46.59
C ALA A 293 54.43 80.38 -47.97
N ASN A 294 53.60 80.16 -48.99
CA ASN A 294 53.56 80.82 -50.29
C ASN A 294 54.91 81.42 -50.80
N PRO A 295 55.78 80.66 -51.49
CA PRO A 295 56.88 81.27 -52.22
C PRO A 295 56.29 82.06 -53.38
N SER A 296 56.37 83.38 -53.30
CA SER A 296 56.02 84.30 -54.39
C SER A 296 57.02 84.12 -55.52
N GLY A 297 56.73 83.24 -56.47
CA GLY A 297 57.54 83.10 -57.66
C GLY A 297 57.30 81.82 -58.44
N VAL A 298 56.65 81.98 -59.60
CA VAL A 298 56.69 81.12 -60.80
C VAL A 298 56.51 79.62 -60.61
N GLY A 299 55.31 79.15 -60.97
CA GLY A 299 54.91 77.75 -60.98
C GLY A 299 54.02 77.45 -59.80
N GLN A 300 52.70 77.46 -60.02
CA GLN A 300 51.76 76.89 -59.07
C GLN A 300 51.98 75.37 -59.03
N ASP A 301 53.07 74.92 -58.42
CA ASP A 301 53.19 73.56 -57.97
C ASP A 301 52.26 73.44 -56.77
N LYS A 302 50.98 73.24 -57.11
CA LYS A 302 49.95 72.81 -56.19
C LYS A 302 50.35 71.42 -55.73
N VAL A 303 51.30 71.33 -54.79
CA VAL A 303 51.47 70.13 -53.97
C VAL A 303 50.08 69.81 -53.47
N ALA A 304 49.59 68.67 -53.95
CA ALA A 304 48.21 68.41 -54.27
C ALA A 304 47.20 69.01 -53.30
N ARG A 305 46.50 70.07 -53.74
CA ARG A 305 45.15 70.35 -53.25
C ARG A 305 44.31 69.14 -53.65
N GLY A 306 44.27 68.11 -52.81
CA GLY A 306 43.30 67.03 -52.93
C GLY A 306 41.93 67.67 -53.15
N ASN A 307 41.18 67.17 -54.12
CA ASN A 307 40.01 67.83 -54.72
C ASN A 307 38.79 67.97 -53.79
N ARG A 308 38.98 68.02 -52.46
CA ARG A 308 37.96 68.19 -51.44
C ARG A 308 38.40 69.28 -50.44
N THR A 309 37.75 70.41 -50.55
CA THR A 309 37.71 71.44 -49.52
C THR A 309 36.36 71.37 -48.80
N ASP A 310 36.30 71.74 -47.54
CA ASP A 310 35.01 71.99 -46.88
C ASP A 310 34.30 73.20 -47.51
N SER A 311 33.11 73.53 -47.01
CA SER A 311 32.30 74.68 -47.46
C SER A 311 33.03 76.03 -47.35
N ASN A 312 34.14 76.09 -46.60
CA ASN A 312 34.96 77.28 -46.39
C ASN A 312 36.28 77.25 -47.18
N GLY A 313 36.48 76.28 -48.07
CA GLY A 313 37.70 76.18 -48.88
C GLY A 313 38.90 75.58 -48.13
N THR A 314 38.70 75.02 -46.93
CA THR A 314 39.77 74.45 -46.11
C THR A 314 40.05 73.02 -46.57
N PRO A 315 41.32 72.64 -46.81
CA PRO A 315 41.67 71.26 -47.18
C PRO A 315 41.24 70.30 -46.07
N ILE A 316 40.52 69.24 -46.44
CA ILE A 316 40.06 68.21 -45.50
C ILE A 316 40.60 66.84 -45.90
N THR A 317 40.85 65.99 -44.91
CA THR A 317 41.10 64.56 -45.13
C THR A 317 39.80 63.88 -45.60
N SER A 318 39.91 62.81 -46.39
CA SER A 318 38.75 61.99 -46.73
C SER A 318 38.34 61.12 -45.56
N ALA A 319 37.05 60.75 -45.49
CA ALA A 319 36.58 59.73 -44.56
C ALA A 319 37.40 58.43 -44.72
N ALA A 320 37.93 57.92 -43.62
CA ALA A 320 38.64 56.65 -43.54
C ALA A 320 37.98 55.79 -42.46
N GLY A 321 37.78 54.51 -42.72
CA GLY A 321 37.07 53.58 -41.83
C GLY A 321 35.74 53.08 -42.40
N GLY A 322 34.95 52.42 -41.55
CA GLY A 322 33.60 51.94 -41.86
C GLY A 322 32.57 52.52 -40.88
N THR A 323 31.39 51.89 -40.79
CA THR A 323 30.28 52.32 -39.91
C THR A 323 30.66 52.38 -38.42
N GLU A 324 31.66 51.61 -37.99
CA GLU A 324 32.06 51.49 -36.59
C GLU A 324 33.58 51.35 -36.48
N THR A 325 34.18 51.98 -35.47
CA THR A 325 35.60 51.79 -35.11
C THR A 325 35.70 50.74 -34.00
N ARG A 326 36.31 49.58 -34.28
CA ARG A 326 36.40 48.47 -33.31
C ARG A 326 37.69 47.67 -33.40
N PRO A 327 38.17 47.07 -32.29
CA PRO A 327 39.27 46.11 -32.34
C PRO A 327 38.87 44.85 -33.12
N ARG A 328 39.86 44.06 -33.54
CA ARG A 328 39.60 42.69 -34.04
C ARG A 328 38.83 41.91 -32.98
N ASN A 329 37.68 41.36 -33.34
CA ASN A 329 36.78 40.68 -32.42
C ASN A 329 36.21 39.39 -33.04
N LEU A 330 35.70 38.51 -32.17
CA LEU A 330 34.92 37.33 -32.53
C LEU A 330 33.50 37.55 -32.00
N ALA A 331 32.50 37.42 -32.88
CA ALA A 331 31.10 37.55 -32.49
C ALA A 331 30.68 36.37 -31.60
N VAL A 332 30.02 36.68 -30.49
CA VAL A 332 29.49 35.72 -29.52
C VAL A 332 28.06 36.09 -29.20
N MET A 333 27.26 35.10 -28.83
CA MET A 333 25.95 35.31 -28.25
C MET A 333 26.10 35.51 -26.75
N TRP A 334 25.68 36.66 -26.25
CA TRP A 334 25.62 36.93 -24.82
C TRP A 334 24.40 36.23 -24.23
N CYS A 335 24.66 35.33 -23.29
CA CYS A 335 23.63 34.53 -22.65
C CYS A 335 23.62 34.78 -21.15
N VAL A 336 22.45 34.90 -20.55
CA VAL A 336 22.27 34.98 -19.10
C VAL A 336 21.80 33.63 -18.57
N LYS A 337 22.38 33.21 -17.44
CA LYS A 337 21.86 32.07 -16.69
C LYS A 337 20.48 32.41 -16.16
N ALA A 338 19.46 31.78 -16.71
CA ALA A 338 18.07 32.13 -16.45
C ALA A 338 17.42 31.23 -15.38
N TRP A 339 17.87 29.98 -15.30
CA TRP A 339 17.50 29.05 -14.23
C TRP A 339 18.61 28.05 -14.00
N ASN A 340 18.82 27.63 -12.76
CA ASN A 340 19.63 26.44 -12.47
C ASN A 340 18.94 25.27 -13.13
N ALA A 341 19.56 24.58 -14.08
CA ALA A 341 18.89 23.51 -14.80
C ALA A 341 18.48 22.43 -13.79
N PRO A 342 17.18 22.18 -13.54
CA PRO A 342 16.75 20.95 -12.95
C PRO A 342 16.18 20.11 -14.09
N ILE A 343 16.01 18.85 -13.74
CA ILE A 343 15.27 17.82 -14.44
C ILE A 343 13.85 18.35 -14.70
N ASN A 344 13.64 19.11 -15.77
CA ASN A 344 12.32 19.40 -16.31
C ASN A 344 12.22 18.63 -17.62
N GLN A 345 11.89 17.34 -17.51
CA GLN A 345 10.87 16.80 -18.41
C GLN A 345 9.75 17.83 -18.38
N GLY A 346 9.64 18.61 -19.45
CA GLY A 346 8.94 19.90 -19.45
C GLY A 346 7.65 19.80 -18.68
N ASN A 347 7.46 20.72 -17.71
CA ASN A 347 6.30 20.82 -16.82
C ASN A 347 5.16 19.90 -17.28
N ILE A 348 5.17 18.65 -16.81
CA ILE A 348 3.96 17.85 -16.85
C ILE A 348 3.08 18.61 -15.89
N ASP A 349 2.16 19.39 -16.44
CA ASP A 349 1.12 20.02 -15.65
C ASP A 349 0.29 18.88 -15.06
N ILE A 350 0.69 18.45 -13.86
CA ILE A 350 0.02 17.40 -13.10
C ILE A 350 -1.43 17.80 -12.87
N SER A 351 -1.77 19.10 -12.85
CA SER A 351 -3.15 19.55 -12.75
C SER A 351 -3.94 19.31 -14.04
N ALA A 352 -3.34 19.56 -15.21
CA ALA A 352 -3.95 19.24 -16.51
C ALA A 352 -4.03 17.72 -16.77
N LEU A 353 -3.00 16.97 -16.38
CA LEU A 353 -3.02 15.50 -16.45
C LEU A 353 -4.01 14.89 -15.44
N ALA A 354 -4.13 15.48 -14.24
CA ALA A 354 -5.11 15.05 -13.25
C ALA A 354 -6.54 15.22 -13.77
N ALA A 355 -6.83 16.27 -14.54
CA ALA A 355 -8.12 16.46 -15.20
C ALA A 355 -8.40 15.36 -16.26
N LEU A 356 -7.37 14.95 -17.01
CA LEU A 356 -7.47 13.86 -18.00
C LEU A 356 -7.48 12.46 -17.37
N ALA A 357 -6.95 12.31 -16.16
CA ALA A 357 -6.91 11.06 -15.41
C ALA A 357 -8.17 10.83 -14.55
N GLN A 358 -9.15 11.73 -14.57
CA GLN A 358 -10.43 11.53 -13.89
C GLN A 358 -11.26 10.45 -14.59
N GLN A 359 -12.15 9.82 -13.82
CA GLN A 359 -13.12 8.88 -14.39
C GLN A 359 -13.99 9.58 -15.44
N SER A 360 -14.08 9.01 -16.64
CA SER A 360 -14.94 9.55 -17.69
C SER A 360 -16.41 9.51 -17.27
N THR A 361 -17.18 10.52 -17.69
CA THR A 361 -18.64 10.59 -17.52
C THR A 361 -19.28 10.97 -18.85
N GLU A 362 -20.60 10.89 -18.97
CA GLU A 362 -21.31 11.27 -20.21
C GLU A 362 -21.03 12.70 -20.69
N THR A 363 -20.63 13.60 -19.77
CA THR A 363 -20.39 15.03 -20.07
C THR A 363 -18.91 15.42 -20.04
N LYS A 364 -18.00 14.50 -19.67
CA LYS A 364 -16.56 14.80 -19.50
C LYS A 364 -15.67 13.67 -20.03
N PHE A 365 -14.69 14.06 -20.84
CA PHE A 365 -13.59 13.18 -21.25
C PHE A 365 -12.75 12.79 -20.04
N GLY A 366 -12.32 11.52 -19.99
CA GLY A 366 -11.53 10.95 -18.91
C GLY A 366 -11.13 9.50 -19.21
N VAL A 367 -10.69 8.78 -18.18
CA VAL A 367 -10.32 7.36 -18.27
C VAL A 367 -11.43 6.47 -17.69
N ALA A 368 -11.72 5.34 -18.34
CA ALA A 368 -12.62 4.31 -17.80
C ALA A 368 -11.90 2.97 -17.71
N LYS A 369 -12.23 2.19 -16.66
CA LYS A 369 -11.70 0.85 -16.49
C LYS A 369 -12.44 -0.13 -17.41
N LEU A 370 -11.79 -1.24 -17.76
CA LEU A 370 -12.44 -2.34 -18.47
C LEU A 370 -13.25 -3.19 -17.48
N ALA A 371 -14.51 -3.45 -17.80
CA ALA A 371 -15.40 -4.27 -16.98
C ALA A 371 -14.88 -5.72 -16.87
N THR A 372 -14.93 -6.33 -15.69
CA THR A 372 -14.73 -7.78 -15.53
C THR A 372 -15.92 -8.56 -16.10
N GLN A 373 -15.76 -9.85 -16.36
CA GLN A 373 -16.89 -10.67 -16.85
C GLN A 373 -18.05 -10.73 -15.84
N ALA A 374 -17.74 -10.74 -14.54
CA ALA A 374 -18.76 -10.72 -13.49
C ALA A 374 -19.57 -9.42 -13.50
N GLN A 375 -18.92 -8.27 -13.69
CA GLN A 375 -19.59 -6.96 -13.80
C GLN A 375 -20.50 -6.90 -15.03
N VAL A 376 -20.04 -7.40 -16.18
CA VAL A 376 -20.85 -7.48 -17.41
C VAL A 376 -22.09 -8.36 -17.20
N ASN A 377 -21.96 -9.47 -16.49
CA ASN A 377 -23.08 -10.37 -16.21
C ASN A 377 -24.10 -9.75 -15.24
N ALA A 378 -23.64 -8.97 -14.26
CA ALA A 378 -24.49 -8.31 -13.28
C ALA A 378 -25.26 -7.10 -13.85
N GLY A 379 -24.69 -6.41 -14.84
CA GLY A 379 -25.37 -5.36 -15.62
C GLY A 379 -25.71 -4.08 -14.85
N ALA A 380 -25.11 -3.86 -13.68
CA ALA A 380 -25.38 -2.70 -12.81
C ALA A 380 -24.22 -1.68 -12.74
N ASP A 381 -23.12 -1.92 -13.47
CA ASP A 381 -21.91 -1.10 -13.42
C ASP A 381 -21.90 -0.05 -14.54
N ASP A 382 -21.93 1.23 -14.14
CA ASP A 382 -21.91 2.41 -15.03
C ASP A 382 -20.53 3.09 -15.08
N ALA A 383 -19.53 2.51 -14.40
CA ALA A 383 -18.19 3.08 -14.26
C ALA A 383 -17.17 2.47 -15.24
N THR A 384 -17.53 1.40 -15.95
CA THR A 384 -16.60 0.58 -16.73
C THR A 384 -17.06 0.30 -18.15
N ILE A 385 -16.11 0.06 -19.05
CA ILE A 385 -16.36 -0.20 -20.47
C ILE A 385 -16.25 -1.69 -20.78
N VAL A 386 -17.19 -2.19 -21.58
CA VAL A 386 -17.21 -3.57 -22.08
C VAL A 386 -16.31 -3.71 -23.30
N THR A 387 -15.50 -4.77 -23.36
CA THR A 387 -14.67 -5.05 -24.53
C THR A 387 -15.47 -5.78 -25.62
N PRO A 388 -15.11 -5.65 -26.91
CA PRO A 388 -15.78 -6.38 -27.99
C PRO A 388 -15.84 -7.90 -27.76
N LYS A 389 -14.80 -8.50 -27.15
CA LYS A 389 -14.79 -9.93 -26.79
C LYS A 389 -15.87 -10.28 -25.77
N LYS A 390 -16.08 -9.45 -24.76
CA LYS A 390 -17.11 -9.65 -23.73
C LYS A 390 -18.51 -9.42 -24.30
N MET A 391 -18.65 -8.47 -25.22
CA MET A 391 -19.88 -8.26 -25.99
C MET A 391 -20.22 -9.47 -26.86
N ARG A 392 -19.23 -10.07 -27.54
CA ARG A 392 -19.38 -11.30 -28.32
C ARG A 392 -19.59 -12.55 -27.46
N TRP A 393 -19.12 -12.59 -26.23
CA TRP A 393 -19.49 -13.68 -25.30
C TRP A 393 -20.96 -13.60 -24.86
N GLY A 394 -21.55 -12.41 -24.83
CA GLY A 394 -22.98 -12.24 -24.66
C GLY A 394 -23.79 -12.59 -25.92
N PHE A 395 -23.19 -12.57 -27.12
CA PHE A 395 -23.88 -12.81 -28.38
C PHE A 395 -23.25 -13.99 -29.14
N SER A 396 -23.92 -15.14 -29.16
CA SER A 396 -23.44 -16.33 -29.89
C SER A 396 -24.40 -16.68 -31.00
N ALA A 397 -23.89 -16.93 -32.21
CA ALA A 397 -24.72 -17.34 -33.33
C ALA A 397 -24.00 -18.36 -34.21
N VAL A 398 -24.78 -19.33 -34.70
CA VAL A 398 -24.41 -20.27 -35.75
C VAL A 398 -25.49 -20.15 -36.82
N LEU A 399 -25.10 -19.67 -38.01
CA LEU A 399 -26.01 -19.40 -39.13
C LEU A 399 -25.77 -20.40 -40.27
N GLY A 400 -26.16 -21.65 -40.05
CA GLY A 400 -26.09 -22.69 -41.08
C GLY A 400 -27.20 -22.56 -42.12
N GLY A 401 -27.01 -23.20 -43.28
CA GLY A 401 -28.04 -23.30 -44.32
C GLY A 401 -29.19 -24.24 -43.92
N HIS A 402 -30.16 -24.39 -44.82
CA HIS A 402 -31.29 -25.31 -44.62
C HIS A 402 -30.80 -26.73 -44.30
N GLY A 403 -31.32 -27.35 -43.23
CA GLY A 403 -30.89 -28.66 -42.74
C GLY A 403 -29.80 -28.64 -41.65
N SER A 404 -29.20 -27.47 -41.37
CA SER A 404 -28.20 -27.33 -40.31
C SER A 404 -28.81 -26.80 -39.01
N ASN A 405 -28.46 -27.45 -37.91
CA ASN A 405 -28.78 -26.96 -36.56
C ASN A 405 -28.09 -25.62 -36.28
N SER A 406 -28.90 -24.57 -36.19
CA SER A 406 -28.49 -23.16 -36.15
C SER A 406 -29.15 -22.44 -34.98
N TYR A 407 -28.52 -21.38 -34.50
CA TYR A 407 -29.04 -20.62 -33.37
C TYR A 407 -28.52 -19.18 -33.31
N ILE A 408 -29.25 -18.35 -32.58
CA ILE A 408 -28.83 -17.04 -32.07
C ILE A 408 -29.15 -17.01 -30.58
N VAL A 409 -28.14 -16.75 -29.77
CA VAL A 409 -28.23 -16.52 -28.32
C VAL A 409 -27.96 -15.04 -28.09
N PHE A 410 -28.97 -14.34 -27.58
CA PHE A 410 -28.85 -12.94 -27.19
C PHE A 410 -28.25 -12.83 -25.78
N PRO A 411 -27.58 -11.69 -25.49
CA PRO A 411 -27.04 -11.44 -24.16
C PRO A 411 -28.08 -11.50 -23.05
N SER A 412 -27.65 -11.92 -21.86
CA SER A 412 -28.50 -11.99 -20.66
C SER A 412 -29.12 -10.65 -20.28
N TRP A 413 -28.42 -9.54 -20.53
CA TRP A 413 -28.91 -8.17 -20.30
C TRP A 413 -29.99 -7.73 -21.32
N LEU A 414 -30.14 -8.42 -22.45
CA LEU A 414 -31.29 -8.27 -23.37
C LEU A 414 -32.42 -9.27 -23.06
N GLY A 415 -32.46 -9.81 -21.84
CA GLY A 415 -33.45 -10.80 -21.44
C GLY A 415 -33.07 -12.24 -21.81
N GLY A 416 -31.90 -12.48 -22.43
CA GLY A 416 -31.35 -13.81 -22.68
C GLY A 416 -32.13 -14.63 -23.71
N LEU A 417 -32.81 -13.99 -24.67
CA LEU A 417 -33.57 -14.66 -25.72
C LEU A 417 -32.66 -15.62 -26.51
N ILE A 418 -33.17 -16.81 -26.80
CA ILE A 418 -32.52 -17.82 -27.62
C ILE A 418 -33.49 -18.19 -28.74
N ILE A 419 -32.98 -18.18 -29.96
CA ILE A 419 -33.72 -18.59 -31.17
C ILE A 419 -32.90 -19.71 -31.80
N GLN A 420 -33.50 -20.88 -31.99
CA GLN A 420 -32.84 -22.03 -32.62
C GLN A 420 -33.69 -22.57 -33.74
N TRP A 421 -33.07 -22.98 -34.83
CA TRP A 421 -33.76 -23.58 -35.96
C TRP A 421 -32.90 -24.65 -36.61
N GLY A 422 -33.53 -25.58 -37.31
CA GLY A 422 -32.83 -26.65 -38.00
C GLY A 422 -33.78 -27.76 -38.40
N THR A 423 -33.22 -28.92 -38.70
CA THR A 423 -33.98 -30.16 -38.98
C THR A 423 -33.63 -31.22 -37.96
N THR A 424 -34.62 -32.02 -37.58
CA THR A 424 -34.42 -33.17 -36.70
C THR A 424 -33.64 -34.27 -37.41
N GLY A 425 -33.07 -35.20 -36.63
CA GLY A 425 -32.72 -36.52 -37.18
C GLY A 425 -33.96 -37.22 -37.75
N ILE A 426 -33.74 -38.28 -38.54
CA ILE A 426 -34.83 -39.11 -39.07
C ILE A 426 -35.57 -39.74 -37.88
N VAL A 427 -36.87 -39.47 -37.77
CA VAL A 427 -37.75 -40.05 -36.75
C VAL A 427 -38.50 -41.22 -37.37
N ALA A 428 -38.29 -42.42 -36.84
CA ALA A 428 -39.02 -43.61 -37.28
C ALA A 428 -40.53 -43.45 -37.08
N SER A 429 -41.32 -44.05 -37.98
CA SER A 429 -42.78 -44.05 -37.89
C SER A 429 -43.24 -44.58 -36.53
N VAL A 430 -44.28 -43.95 -35.98
CA VAL A 430 -44.97 -44.26 -34.72
C VAL A 430 -44.07 -44.39 -33.48
N THR A 431 -42.82 -43.94 -33.54
CA THR A 431 -41.83 -44.07 -32.47
C THR A 431 -41.47 -42.70 -31.89
N ASN A 432 -41.20 -42.65 -30.58
CA ASN A 432 -40.71 -41.43 -29.93
C ASN A 432 -39.20 -41.30 -30.17
N SER A 433 -38.75 -40.12 -30.59
CA SER A 433 -37.34 -39.77 -30.74
C SER A 433 -37.04 -38.46 -30.02
N SER A 434 -35.83 -38.35 -29.45
CA SER A 434 -35.37 -37.15 -28.76
C SER A 434 -34.53 -36.30 -29.70
N HIS A 435 -34.89 -35.02 -29.83
CA HIS A 435 -34.08 -34.02 -30.51
C HIS A 435 -33.44 -33.08 -29.49
N THR A 436 -32.12 -33.10 -29.40
CA THR A 436 -31.36 -32.25 -28.47
C THR A 436 -31.13 -30.87 -29.07
N TRP A 437 -31.31 -29.82 -28.28
CA TRP A 437 -31.05 -28.46 -28.71
C TRP A 437 -29.55 -28.22 -28.89
N PRO A 438 -29.13 -27.53 -29.98
CA PRO A 438 -27.74 -27.09 -30.16
C PRO A 438 -27.20 -26.26 -29.00
N PHE A 439 -28.06 -25.49 -28.35
CA PHE A 439 -27.79 -24.76 -27.12
C PHE A 439 -28.91 -25.01 -26.10
N ALA A 440 -28.61 -25.21 -24.83
CA ALA A 440 -29.67 -25.43 -23.83
C ALA A 440 -30.38 -24.11 -23.52
N PHE A 441 -31.71 -24.13 -23.49
CA PHE A 441 -32.51 -23.04 -22.94
C PHE A 441 -32.45 -23.07 -21.41
N THR A 442 -32.70 -21.94 -20.75
CA THR A 442 -32.88 -21.89 -19.29
C THR A 442 -34.28 -22.35 -18.86
N THR A 443 -35.26 -22.29 -19.76
CA THR A 443 -36.66 -22.69 -19.57
C THR A 443 -37.15 -23.47 -20.80
N SER A 444 -38.22 -24.26 -20.67
CA SER A 444 -38.77 -24.97 -21.84
C SER A 444 -39.20 -23.98 -22.94
N PRO A 445 -38.62 -24.05 -24.15
CA PRO A 445 -38.94 -23.12 -25.23
C PRO A 445 -40.33 -23.38 -25.82
N VAL A 446 -40.84 -22.38 -26.55
CA VAL A 446 -41.93 -22.58 -27.50
C VAL A 446 -41.35 -23.16 -28.78
N VAL A 447 -41.98 -24.21 -29.31
CA VAL A 447 -41.49 -24.94 -30.48
C VAL A 447 -42.55 -24.95 -31.57
N LEU A 448 -42.13 -24.57 -32.77
CA LEU A 448 -42.88 -24.71 -34.01
C LEU A 448 -42.23 -25.78 -34.86
N LEU A 449 -43.03 -26.65 -35.47
CA LEU A 449 -42.57 -27.73 -36.33
C LEU A 449 -43.25 -27.64 -37.69
N SER A 450 -42.49 -27.96 -38.73
CA SER A 450 -43.03 -28.18 -40.06
C SER A 450 -42.40 -29.41 -40.68
N TYR A 451 -43.15 -30.07 -41.55
CA TYR A 451 -42.62 -31.09 -42.44
C TYR A 451 -42.26 -30.43 -43.76
N VAL A 452 -41.02 -30.61 -44.23
CA VAL A 452 -40.58 -30.08 -45.53
C VAL A 452 -40.74 -31.18 -46.55
N ASN A 453 -41.71 -31.00 -47.45
CA ASN A 453 -41.94 -31.93 -48.55
C ASN A 453 -41.02 -31.57 -49.71
N THR A 454 -40.03 -32.42 -49.99
CA THR A 454 -39.19 -32.32 -51.19
C THR A 454 -39.86 -33.16 -52.28
N ALA A 455 -40.64 -32.53 -53.16
CA ALA A 455 -41.52 -33.15 -54.15
C ALA A 455 -41.00 -34.47 -54.78
N SER A 456 -41.36 -35.59 -54.14
CA SER A 456 -41.49 -36.94 -54.69
C SER A 456 -42.52 -37.67 -53.83
N ASP A 457 -43.76 -37.21 -53.88
CA ASP A 457 -44.82 -37.73 -53.01
C ASP A 457 -45.14 -39.19 -53.29
N ASP A 458 -45.20 -39.99 -52.21
CA ASP A 458 -46.11 -41.15 -52.15
C ASP A 458 -47.56 -40.65 -52.07
N ALA A 459 -48.48 -41.45 -52.61
CA ALA A 459 -49.87 -41.12 -52.95
C ALA A 459 -50.65 -40.22 -51.95
N ALA A 460 -51.65 -39.51 -52.49
CA ALA A 460 -52.65 -38.75 -51.74
C ALA A 460 -53.05 -39.47 -50.44
N ASN A 461 -52.97 -38.75 -49.30
CA ASN A 461 -53.16 -39.18 -47.90
C ASN A 461 -51.88 -39.45 -47.05
N ALA A 462 -50.67 -39.16 -47.53
CA ALA A 462 -49.45 -39.21 -46.71
C ALA A 462 -49.33 -38.01 -45.72
N ASN A 463 -50.10 -38.05 -44.63
CA ASN A 463 -50.05 -37.02 -43.59
C ASN A 463 -48.83 -37.21 -42.65
N PHE A 464 -47.75 -36.47 -42.88
CA PHE A 464 -46.61 -36.42 -41.96
C PHE A 464 -46.84 -35.40 -40.85
N LEU A 465 -47.50 -35.84 -39.78
CA LEU A 465 -47.71 -35.02 -38.57
C LEU A 465 -46.66 -35.36 -37.51
N ALA A 466 -45.93 -34.35 -37.03
CA ALA A 466 -45.11 -34.46 -35.83
C ALA A 466 -45.95 -34.13 -34.60
N GLN A 467 -46.00 -35.06 -33.64
CA GLN A 467 -46.57 -34.82 -32.33
C GLN A 467 -45.46 -34.52 -31.32
N VAL A 468 -45.49 -33.34 -30.71
CA VAL A 468 -44.61 -32.98 -29.58
C VAL A 468 -45.13 -33.66 -28.31
N ARG A 469 -44.34 -34.56 -27.74
CA ARG A 469 -44.68 -35.35 -26.55
C ARG A 469 -44.09 -34.78 -25.26
N GLY A 470 -43.12 -33.89 -25.39
CA GLY A 470 -42.51 -33.18 -24.26
C GLY A 470 -41.47 -32.18 -24.76
N VAL A 471 -41.34 -31.06 -24.05
CA VAL A 471 -40.32 -30.04 -24.30
C VAL A 471 -39.63 -29.71 -22.99
N THR A 472 -38.31 -29.81 -22.99
CA THR A 472 -37.44 -29.44 -21.87
C THR A 472 -36.44 -28.38 -22.31
N ALA A 473 -35.71 -27.84 -21.34
CA ALA A 473 -34.59 -26.93 -21.55
C ALA A 473 -33.48 -27.50 -22.47
N THR A 474 -33.34 -28.83 -22.57
CA THR A 474 -32.23 -29.47 -23.29
C THR A 474 -32.65 -30.27 -24.52
N ASN A 475 -33.93 -30.67 -24.61
CA ASN A 475 -34.44 -31.43 -25.74
C ASN A 475 -35.95 -31.25 -25.96
N MET A 476 -36.43 -31.79 -27.07
CA MET A 476 -37.84 -32.13 -27.27
C MET A 476 -38.00 -33.61 -27.64
N ILE A 477 -39.14 -34.18 -27.26
CA ILE A 477 -39.54 -35.53 -27.64
C ILE A 477 -40.58 -35.43 -28.74
N LEU A 478 -40.29 -36.03 -29.88
CA LEU A 478 -41.13 -36.03 -31.08
C LEU A 478 -41.62 -37.43 -31.38
N ARG A 479 -42.85 -37.54 -31.87
CA ARG A 479 -43.38 -38.76 -32.46
C ARG A 479 -43.86 -38.48 -33.88
N SER A 480 -43.33 -39.20 -34.86
CA SER A 480 -43.84 -39.18 -36.23
C SER A 480 -45.11 -40.02 -36.31
N LEU A 481 -46.21 -39.44 -36.78
CA LEU A 481 -47.48 -40.15 -37.03
C LEU A 481 -47.66 -40.53 -38.51
N GLY A 482 -46.64 -40.28 -39.35
CA GLY A 482 -46.66 -40.63 -40.76
C GLY A 482 -46.38 -42.12 -41.03
N PRO A 483 -46.68 -42.60 -42.25
CA PRO A 483 -46.52 -44.02 -42.61
C PRO A 483 -45.04 -44.45 -42.77
N SER A 484 -44.11 -43.51 -42.90
CA SER A 484 -42.69 -43.77 -43.08
C SER A 484 -41.82 -42.85 -42.21
N PRO A 485 -40.51 -43.16 -42.04
CA PRO A 485 -39.59 -42.28 -41.32
C PRO A 485 -39.48 -40.90 -41.97
N ALA A 486 -39.48 -39.84 -41.15
CA ALA A 486 -39.49 -38.45 -41.62
C ALA A 486 -38.57 -37.55 -40.79
N GLN A 487 -38.14 -36.44 -41.39
CA GLN A 487 -37.47 -35.34 -40.70
C GLN A 487 -38.39 -34.13 -40.62
N TYR A 488 -38.27 -33.37 -39.53
CA TYR A 488 -39.05 -32.17 -39.31
C TYR A 488 -38.14 -30.96 -39.18
N SER A 489 -38.50 -29.86 -39.82
CA SER A 489 -37.90 -28.57 -39.53
C SER A 489 -38.49 -28.02 -38.24
N TYR A 490 -37.66 -27.38 -37.43
CA TYR A 490 -38.08 -26.77 -36.18
C TYR A 490 -37.63 -25.32 -36.09
N LEU A 491 -38.42 -24.52 -35.37
CA LEU A 491 -38.06 -23.22 -34.84
C LEU A 491 -38.42 -23.23 -33.35
N ALA A 492 -37.42 -23.07 -32.49
CA ALA A 492 -37.58 -23.00 -31.05
C ALA A 492 -37.18 -21.61 -30.56
N ILE A 493 -38.06 -20.99 -29.77
CA ILE A 493 -37.85 -19.65 -29.20
C ILE A 493 -38.10 -19.73 -27.70
N GLY A 494 -37.13 -19.27 -26.91
CA GLY A 494 -37.21 -19.34 -25.46
C GLY A 494 -36.07 -18.56 -24.81
N ARG A 495 -35.93 -18.72 -23.50
CA ARG A 495 -34.80 -18.21 -22.71
C ARG A 495 -34.12 -19.37 -22.05
#